data_AF-A0A950NES5-F1
#
_entry.id   AF-A0A950NES5-F1
#
_cell.length_a   1.000
_cell.length_b   1.000
_cell.length_c   1.000
_cell.angle_alpha   90.00
_cell.angle_beta   90.00
_cell.angle_gamma   90.00
#
_symmetry.space_group_name_H-M   'P 1'
#
loop_
_entity.id
_entity.type
_entity.pdbx_description
1 polymer ?
#
loop_
_entity_poly.entity_id
_entity_poly.type
_entity_poly.pdbx_seq_one_letter_code
_entity_poly.pdbx_strand_id
1 'polypeptide(L)'
;MNLILALLLLVQAQDRDPVLEAVMVDGAAKGIPGAHGAAWLPPVGDEAFLRRVTKDLVDAAPSEAELQAFVADPDPKKRSKKIDRLVADDRFATSWAKRFEGVFFVDVVKNPWTGVPDLAAEERQKIVDAFTSWLAKKLRDDKPWTDIVGQMLDARGTPEGDPALGYLLSFRRGMGFEREFVENMPRQLLGIRLRCARCHDHPFDKWRVEDYYGMASFVVRQRARFGKAGLEVKYDDSSEMAIPRLNGAKDADVKLASGGDAQPNFLFGGTAGKNDDRMKTLVGFMTVRANSQLPRMLANRVWGWLLGSGVVHPVDDFSLKNKAVSPALLELLTRSVIDGNYSVKHLVRVICNTESYQQPLPEEAPEGEGFRRIMVRKLAPRVYPPGAKAPEPPVTFEPPAGWTPIRRAGPAKLLLGLPSPGVELGLFEGRLDESQWTNQTGKLEPRKSAVSTLEGKGGLKITLTELSGTNWCLPKADGPVEYRFWLAELAAPK
;
A
#
# COMPACT_ATOMS: atom_id res chain seq x y z
N MET A 1 -18.90 -39.17 12.62
CA MET A 1 -18.02 -38.26 11.84
C MET A 1 -18.81 -37.21 11.05
N ASN A 2 -19.96 -37.54 10.46
CA ASN A 2 -20.75 -36.59 9.65
C ASN A 2 -21.60 -35.57 10.44
N LEU A 3 -21.90 -35.81 11.73
CA LEU A 3 -22.61 -34.81 12.56
C LEU A 3 -21.70 -33.66 13.04
N ILE A 4 -20.40 -33.90 13.25
CA ILE A 4 -19.45 -32.87 13.69
C ILE A 4 -19.10 -31.92 12.54
N LEU A 5 -19.00 -32.44 11.32
CA LEU A 5 -18.82 -31.63 10.11
C LEU A 5 -20.08 -30.82 9.77
N ALA A 6 -21.26 -31.38 10.01
CA ALA A 6 -22.52 -30.66 9.89
C ALA A 6 -22.67 -29.56 10.96
N LEU A 7 -22.23 -29.80 12.21
CA LEU A 7 -22.18 -28.77 13.26
C LEU A 7 -21.20 -27.64 12.90
N LEU A 8 -20.07 -27.93 12.25
CA LEU A 8 -19.11 -26.92 11.78
C LEU A 8 -19.61 -26.11 10.58
N LEU A 9 -20.54 -26.67 9.79
CA LEU A 9 -21.19 -25.99 8.65
C LEU A 9 -22.50 -25.28 9.04
N LEU A 10 -23.08 -25.63 10.20
CA LEU A 10 -24.31 -25.04 10.77
C LEU A 10 -24.05 -23.90 11.77
N VAL A 11 -22.81 -23.52 12.04
CA VAL A 11 -22.52 -22.21 12.65
C VAL A 11 -22.68 -21.12 11.58
N GLN A 12 -23.93 -20.95 11.13
CA GLN A 12 -24.36 -19.73 10.47
C GLN A 12 -24.20 -18.61 11.47
N ALA A 13 -23.38 -17.60 11.15
CA ALA A 13 -23.43 -16.23 11.64
C ALA A 13 -24.00 -16.05 13.07
N GLN A 14 -23.54 -16.87 14.02
CA GLN A 14 -23.85 -16.66 15.42
C GLN A 14 -23.03 -15.45 15.81
N ASP A 15 -23.69 -14.36 16.22
CA ASP A 15 -23.09 -13.07 16.58
C ASP A 15 -21.78 -13.29 17.34
N ARG A 16 -20.66 -13.29 16.60
CA ARG A 16 -19.35 -13.54 17.20
C ARG A 16 -19.03 -12.29 17.99
N ASP A 17 -18.81 -12.46 19.28
CA ASP A 17 -18.46 -11.34 20.14
C ASP A 17 -17.08 -10.78 19.72
N PRO A 18 -17.02 -9.54 19.19
CA PRO A 18 -15.77 -8.95 18.76
C PRO A 18 -14.75 -8.81 19.90
N VAL A 19 -15.22 -8.69 21.15
CA VAL A 19 -14.37 -8.62 22.34
C VAL A 19 -13.70 -9.97 22.60
N LEU A 20 -14.42 -11.07 22.41
CA LEU A 20 -13.87 -12.42 22.61
C LEU A 20 -12.84 -12.77 21.53
N GLU A 21 -13.10 -12.38 20.28
CA GLU A 21 -12.13 -12.51 19.19
C GLU A 21 -10.88 -11.66 19.42
N ALA A 22 -11.03 -10.44 19.95
CA ALA A 22 -9.92 -9.56 20.27
C ALA A 22 -8.91 -10.21 21.24
N VAL A 23 -9.40 -10.94 22.25
CA VAL A 23 -8.53 -11.68 23.20
C VAL A 23 -7.67 -12.72 22.46
N MET A 24 -8.24 -13.43 21.49
CA MET A 24 -7.49 -14.42 20.70
C MET A 24 -6.44 -13.75 19.81
N VAL A 25 -6.80 -12.62 19.20
CA VAL A 25 -5.91 -11.78 18.40
C VAL A 25 -4.72 -11.28 19.24
N ASP A 26 -4.97 -10.80 20.47
CA ASP A 26 -3.90 -10.38 21.38
C ASP A 26 -3.01 -11.53 21.81
N GLY A 27 -3.57 -12.72 22.04
CA GLY A 27 -2.78 -13.92 22.33
C GLY A 27 -1.76 -14.22 21.22
N ALA A 28 -2.18 -14.11 19.96
CA ALA A 28 -1.29 -14.30 18.81
C ALA A 28 -0.31 -13.14 18.59
N ALA A 29 -0.71 -11.90 18.90
CA ALA A 29 0.16 -10.73 18.83
C ALA A 29 1.25 -10.76 19.92
N LYS A 30 0.91 -11.20 21.13
CA LYS A 30 1.86 -11.43 22.24
C LYS A 30 2.91 -12.47 21.87
N GLY A 31 2.56 -13.50 21.09
CA GLY A 31 3.47 -14.56 20.67
C GLY A 31 4.49 -14.19 19.57
N ILE A 32 4.55 -12.92 19.12
CA ILE A 32 5.52 -12.47 18.11
C ILE A 32 6.94 -12.44 18.72
N PRO A 33 7.93 -13.17 18.17
CA PRO A 33 9.31 -13.12 18.65
C PRO A 33 9.87 -11.69 18.65
N GLY A 34 10.54 -11.27 19.72
CA GLY A 34 11.03 -9.89 19.89
C GLY A 34 10.00 -8.90 20.44
N ALA A 35 8.69 -9.23 20.42
CA ALA A 35 7.68 -8.45 21.14
C ALA A 35 7.80 -8.57 22.68
N HIS A 36 8.66 -9.46 23.16
CA HIS A 36 9.00 -9.60 24.58
C HIS A 36 10.29 -8.86 24.99
N GLY A 37 11.02 -8.26 24.03
CA GLY A 37 12.15 -7.38 24.32
C GLY A 37 11.74 -5.97 24.71
N ALA A 38 10.60 -5.50 24.18
CA ALA A 38 9.87 -4.34 24.68
C ALA A 38 8.67 -4.86 25.49
N ALA A 39 8.64 -4.62 26.80
CA ALA A 39 7.53 -5.08 27.65
C ALA A 39 6.17 -4.77 27.01
N TRP A 40 5.25 -5.74 26.99
CA TRP A 40 3.87 -5.52 26.55
C TRP A 40 3.27 -4.40 27.41
N LEU A 41 3.13 -3.22 26.82
CA LEU A 41 2.76 -2.03 27.58
C LEU A 41 1.30 -2.11 28.04
N PRO A 42 0.95 -1.49 29.18
CA PRO A 42 -0.44 -1.37 29.56
C PRO A 42 -1.23 -0.54 28.52
N PRO A 43 -2.55 -0.75 28.39
CA PRO A 43 -3.40 0.13 27.60
C PRO A 43 -3.26 1.60 28.03
N VAL A 44 -3.43 2.52 27.08
CA VAL A 44 -3.49 3.96 27.35
C VAL A 44 -4.70 4.31 28.21
N GLY A 45 -4.64 5.45 28.90
CA GLY A 45 -5.77 6.03 29.62
C GLY A 45 -6.94 6.40 28.69
N ASP A 46 -8.11 6.60 29.29
CA ASP A 46 -9.38 6.80 28.55
C ASP A 46 -9.37 8.01 27.62
N GLU A 47 -8.70 9.09 27.99
CA GLU A 47 -8.57 10.26 27.12
C GLU A 47 -7.83 9.93 25.82
N ALA A 48 -6.65 9.30 25.94
CA ALA A 48 -5.84 8.92 24.79
C ALA A 48 -6.57 7.88 23.93
N PHE A 49 -7.27 6.93 24.56
CA PHE A 49 -8.11 5.96 23.86
C PHE A 49 -9.22 6.66 23.06
N LEU A 50 -9.99 7.56 23.70
CA LEU A 50 -11.12 8.23 23.05
C LEU A 50 -10.65 9.09 21.87
N ARG A 51 -9.58 9.86 22.04
CA ARG A 51 -8.99 10.67 20.96
C ARG A 51 -8.53 9.81 19.78
N ARG A 52 -7.93 8.65 20.05
CA ARG A 52 -7.49 7.71 19.01
C ARG A 52 -8.66 7.10 18.26
N VAL A 53 -9.60 6.49 18.98
CA VAL A 53 -10.71 5.73 18.36
C VAL A 53 -11.67 6.63 17.59
N THR A 54 -11.93 7.85 18.06
CA THR A 54 -12.74 8.83 17.30
C THR A 54 -12.03 9.28 16.02
N LYS A 55 -10.71 9.53 16.09
CA LYS A 55 -9.92 9.88 14.91
C LYS A 55 -9.86 8.75 13.89
N ASP A 56 -9.66 7.52 14.35
CA ASP A 56 -9.50 6.37 13.45
C ASP A 56 -10.81 5.92 12.82
N LEU A 57 -11.91 5.98 13.57
CA LEU A 57 -13.20 5.45 13.13
C LEU A 57 -14.07 6.45 12.41
N VAL A 58 -14.07 7.72 12.81
CA VAL A 58 -14.99 8.75 12.25
C VAL A 58 -14.26 10.02 11.77
N ASP A 59 -12.93 10.02 11.78
CA ASP A 59 -12.07 11.15 11.37
C ASP A 59 -12.35 12.48 12.09
N ALA A 60 -12.88 12.41 13.31
CA ALA A 60 -13.23 13.58 14.11
C ALA A 60 -12.55 13.54 15.49
N ALA A 61 -12.32 14.71 16.08
CA ALA A 61 -11.92 14.82 17.48
C ALA A 61 -13.15 14.72 18.39
N PRO A 62 -13.04 14.14 19.60
CA PRO A 62 -14.13 14.18 20.58
C PRO A 62 -14.34 15.62 21.05
N SER A 63 -15.58 15.96 21.37
CA SER A 63 -15.85 17.24 22.04
C SER A 63 -15.36 17.20 23.49
N GLU A 64 -15.12 18.36 24.10
CA GLU A 64 -14.71 18.45 25.50
C GLU A 64 -15.75 17.79 26.44
N ALA A 65 -17.03 18.04 26.19
CA ALA A 65 -18.11 17.43 26.95
C ALA A 65 -18.15 15.89 26.81
N GLU A 66 -17.92 15.37 25.60
CA GLU A 66 -17.85 13.92 25.36
C GLU A 66 -16.65 13.29 26.07
N LEU A 67 -15.50 13.97 26.07
CA LEU A 67 -14.30 13.52 26.74
C LEU A 67 -14.52 13.42 28.26
N GLN A 68 -15.03 14.48 28.88
CA GLN A 68 -15.34 14.52 30.32
C GLN A 68 -16.34 13.41 30.70
N ALA A 69 -17.42 13.26 29.92
CA ALA A 69 -18.41 12.22 30.14
C ALA A 69 -17.82 10.80 30.03
N PHE A 70 -16.94 10.57 29.04
CA PHE A 70 -16.33 9.26 28.83
C PHE A 70 -15.31 8.89 29.92
N VAL A 71 -14.52 9.86 30.38
CA VAL A 71 -13.56 9.65 31.48
C VAL A 71 -14.30 9.37 32.79
N ALA A 72 -15.39 10.10 33.06
CA ALA A 72 -16.19 9.94 34.28
C ALA A 72 -17.07 8.67 34.30
N ASP A 73 -17.33 8.04 33.15
CA ASP A 73 -18.14 6.82 33.07
C ASP A 73 -17.44 5.63 33.77
N PRO A 74 -18.03 5.04 34.82
CA PRO A 74 -17.43 3.92 35.53
C PRO A 74 -17.68 2.55 34.86
N ASP A 75 -18.45 2.49 33.77
CA ASP A 75 -18.78 1.23 33.12
C ASP A 75 -17.53 0.55 32.55
N PRO A 76 -17.18 -0.68 32.99
CA PRO A 76 -16.03 -1.41 32.47
C PRO A 76 -16.13 -1.72 30.97
N LYS A 77 -17.34 -1.66 30.38
CA LYS A 77 -17.58 -1.88 28.95
C LYS A 77 -17.63 -0.58 28.14
N LYS A 78 -17.37 0.59 28.73
CA LYS A 78 -17.50 1.89 28.04
C LYS A 78 -16.70 1.99 26.74
N ARG A 79 -15.50 1.38 26.68
CA ARG A 79 -14.64 1.37 25.48
C ARG A 79 -15.29 0.58 24.34
N SER A 80 -15.73 -0.65 24.61
CA SER A 80 -16.43 -1.50 23.65
C SER A 80 -17.73 -0.83 23.16
N LYS A 81 -18.55 -0.30 24.08
CA LYS A 81 -19.76 0.46 23.74
C LYS A 81 -19.46 1.70 22.89
N LYS A 82 -18.35 2.41 23.15
CA LYS A 82 -17.93 3.56 22.34
C LYS A 82 -17.52 3.13 20.93
N ILE A 83 -16.77 2.03 20.79
CA ILE A 83 -16.41 1.46 19.49
C ILE A 83 -17.69 1.13 18.70
N ASP A 84 -18.66 0.45 19.32
CA ASP A 84 -19.92 0.11 18.64
C ASP A 84 -20.70 1.34 18.17
N ARG A 85 -20.80 2.37 19.01
CA ARG A 85 -21.45 3.64 18.65
C ARG A 85 -20.74 4.32 17.48
N LEU A 86 -19.42 4.34 17.47
CA LEU A 86 -18.63 4.96 16.40
C LEU A 86 -18.71 4.18 15.08
N VAL A 87 -18.67 2.85 15.13
CA VAL A 87 -18.81 2.00 13.93
C VAL A 87 -20.23 2.08 13.35
N ALA A 88 -21.25 2.34 14.18
CA ALA A 88 -22.63 2.56 13.75
C ALA A 88 -22.89 3.98 13.19
N ASP A 89 -21.99 4.94 13.44
CA ASP A 89 -22.12 6.32 12.99
C ASP A 89 -21.96 6.45 11.47
N ASP A 90 -22.77 7.30 10.82
CA ASP A 90 -22.67 7.56 9.38
C ASP A 90 -21.31 8.11 8.94
N ARG A 91 -20.61 8.81 9.85
CA ARG A 91 -19.25 9.31 9.63
C ARG A 91 -18.24 8.18 9.49
N PHE A 92 -18.47 7.02 10.11
CA PHE A 92 -17.63 5.84 9.90
C PHE A 92 -17.65 5.45 8.43
N ALA A 93 -18.84 5.26 7.88
CA ALA A 93 -19.00 4.84 6.50
C ALA A 93 -18.36 5.84 5.50
N THR A 94 -18.56 7.14 5.72
CA THR A 94 -18.00 8.20 4.88
C THR A 94 -16.46 8.25 4.96
N SER A 95 -15.90 8.24 6.17
CA SER A 95 -14.45 8.34 6.37
C SER A 95 -13.70 7.10 5.88
N TRP A 96 -14.28 5.91 6.06
CA TRP A 96 -13.71 4.65 5.58
C TRP A 96 -13.82 4.51 4.06
N ALA A 97 -14.94 4.95 3.45
CA ALA A 97 -15.03 5.02 2.00
C ALA A 97 -13.94 5.92 1.39
N LYS A 98 -13.69 7.10 1.98
CA LYS A 98 -12.57 7.97 1.56
C LYS A 98 -11.20 7.34 1.78
N ARG A 99 -11.02 6.51 2.81
CA ARG A 99 -9.78 5.75 3.03
C ARG A 99 -9.55 4.74 1.90
N PHE A 100 -10.60 4.02 1.49
CA PHE A 100 -10.54 3.10 0.35
C PHE A 100 -10.40 3.81 -1.00
N GLU A 101 -11.02 4.98 -1.18
CA GLU A 101 -10.80 5.84 -2.35
C GLU A 101 -9.30 6.12 -2.54
N GLY A 102 -8.60 6.46 -1.45
CA GLY A 102 -7.15 6.66 -1.47
C GLY A 102 -6.33 5.43 -1.85
N VAL A 103 -6.89 4.22 -1.75
CA VAL A 103 -6.25 2.99 -2.24
C VAL A 103 -6.54 2.76 -3.72
N PHE A 104 -7.75 3.08 -4.16
CA PHE A 104 -8.25 2.71 -5.49
C PHE A 104 -7.95 3.75 -6.57
N PHE A 105 -7.89 5.03 -6.21
CA PHE A 105 -7.74 6.15 -7.16
C PHE A 105 -6.40 6.87 -7.07
N VAL A 106 -5.60 6.64 -6.02
CA VAL A 106 -4.29 7.29 -5.83
C VAL A 106 -3.16 6.28 -6.02
N ASP A 107 -2.18 6.61 -6.86
CA ASP A 107 -0.95 5.82 -6.98
C ASP A 107 -0.01 6.14 -5.80
N VAL A 108 0.93 5.24 -5.51
CA VAL A 108 1.97 5.34 -4.47
C VAL A 108 2.80 6.64 -4.62
N VAL A 109 2.82 7.20 -5.83
CA VAL A 109 3.25 8.56 -6.12
C VAL A 109 1.99 9.40 -6.25
N LYS A 110 1.77 10.38 -5.35
CA LYS A 110 0.60 11.27 -5.20
C LYS A 110 0.18 12.06 -6.46
N ASN A 111 0.06 11.41 -7.60
CA ASN A 111 -0.50 11.94 -8.81
C ASN A 111 -2.02 11.81 -8.68
N PRO A 112 -2.75 12.91 -8.84
CA PRO A 112 -4.19 12.86 -9.02
C PRO A 112 -4.56 11.78 -10.03
N TRP A 113 -5.70 11.13 -9.83
CA TRP A 113 -6.25 10.26 -10.85
C TRP A 113 -6.41 11.07 -12.16
N THR A 114 -5.53 10.82 -13.13
CA THR A 114 -5.60 11.41 -14.48
C THR A 114 -6.75 10.81 -15.28
N GLY A 115 -7.25 9.67 -14.82
CA GLY A 115 -8.42 8.97 -15.31
C GLY A 115 -8.45 8.64 -16.76
N VAL A 116 -9.65 8.29 -17.22
CA VAL A 116 -9.92 8.02 -18.63
C VAL A 116 -9.38 9.22 -19.41
N PRO A 117 -8.42 9.01 -20.32
CA PRO A 117 -7.97 10.07 -21.20
C PRO A 117 -9.18 10.74 -21.86
N ASP A 118 -9.07 12.04 -22.11
CA ASP A 118 -10.10 12.86 -22.76
C ASP A 118 -11.33 13.24 -21.91
N LEU A 119 -11.49 12.72 -20.68
CA LEU A 119 -12.47 13.29 -19.74
C LEU A 119 -12.01 14.64 -19.19
N ALA A 120 -12.95 15.55 -18.92
CA ALA A 120 -12.66 16.76 -18.16
C ALA A 120 -12.36 16.43 -16.68
N ALA A 121 -11.64 17.32 -15.98
CA ALA A 121 -11.28 17.10 -14.58
C ALA A 121 -12.51 17.01 -13.66
N GLU A 122 -13.54 17.79 -13.97
CA GLU A 122 -14.80 17.83 -13.25
C GLU A 122 -15.60 16.54 -13.45
N GLU A 123 -15.62 15.99 -14.66
CA GLU A 123 -16.27 14.70 -14.96
C GLU A 123 -15.55 13.56 -14.25
N ARG A 124 -14.21 13.60 -14.25
CA ARG A 124 -13.41 12.66 -13.47
C ARG A 124 -13.75 12.71 -11.98
N GLN A 125 -13.84 13.91 -11.41
CA GLN A 125 -14.17 14.07 -9.99
C GLN A 125 -15.58 13.56 -9.68
N LYS A 126 -16.57 13.77 -10.57
CA LYS A 126 -17.92 13.23 -10.41
C LYS A 126 -17.93 11.70 -10.33
N ILE A 127 -17.11 11.01 -11.12
CA ILE A 127 -16.99 9.53 -11.07
C ILE A 127 -16.43 9.09 -9.71
N VAL A 128 -15.39 9.76 -9.21
CA VAL A 128 -14.79 9.48 -7.90
C VAL A 128 -15.81 9.72 -6.78
N ASP A 129 -16.51 10.84 -6.81
CA ASP A 129 -17.50 11.20 -5.78
C ASP A 129 -18.71 10.25 -5.79
N ALA A 130 -19.18 9.83 -6.97
CA ALA A 130 -20.24 8.85 -7.13
C ALA A 130 -19.81 7.47 -6.59
N PHE A 131 -18.61 7.00 -6.96
CA PHE A 131 -18.04 5.76 -6.44
C PHE A 131 -17.92 5.78 -4.92
N THR A 132 -17.38 6.86 -4.36
CA THR A 132 -17.15 6.95 -2.92
C THR A 132 -18.43 7.08 -2.13
N SER A 133 -19.44 7.78 -2.67
CA SER A 133 -20.79 7.82 -2.08
C SER A 133 -21.45 6.44 -2.10
N TRP A 134 -21.29 5.69 -3.19
CA TRP A 134 -21.74 4.31 -3.30
C TRP A 134 -21.05 3.41 -2.28
N LEU A 135 -19.72 3.49 -2.16
CA LEU A 135 -18.96 2.69 -1.20
C LEU A 135 -19.33 3.03 0.24
N ALA A 136 -19.50 4.31 0.56
CA ALA A 136 -20.00 4.75 1.87
C ALA A 136 -21.37 4.14 2.16
N LYS A 137 -22.28 4.11 1.18
CA LYS A 137 -23.57 3.42 1.36
C LYS A 137 -23.39 1.92 1.66
N LYS A 138 -22.54 1.22 0.92
CA LYS A 138 -22.30 -0.22 1.14
C LYS A 138 -21.72 -0.51 2.53
N LEU A 139 -20.78 0.32 2.99
CA LEU A 139 -20.20 0.21 4.33
C LEU A 139 -21.21 0.56 5.43
N ARG A 140 -22.07 1.58 5.21
CA ARG A 140 -23.15 1.94 6.14
C ARG A 140 -24.09 0.75 6.34
N ASP A 141 -24.52 0.13 5.25
CA ASP A 141 -25.44 -1.01 5.21
C ASP A 141 -24.77 -2.35 5.60
N ASP A 142 -23.49 -2.30 6.02
CA ASP A 142 -22.63 -3.43 6.37
C ASP A 142 -22.64 -4.57 5.35
N LYS A 143 -22.57 -4.21 4.06
CA LYS A 143 -22.51 -5.20 2.99
C LYS A 143 -21.20 -6.00 3.07
N PRO A 144 -21.25 -7.33 2.86
CA PRO A 144 -20.06 -8.17 2.80
C PRO A 144 -19.02 -7.60 1.84
N TRP A 145 -17.75 -7.61 2.23
CA TRP A 145 -16.66 -7.14 1.37
C TRP A 145 -16.60 -7.88 0.04
N THR A 146 -16.97 -9.17 0.02
CA THR A 146 -17.12 -9.97 -1.20
C THR A 146 -18.18 -9.41 -2.14
N ASP A 147 -19.33 -8.95 -1.64
CA ASP A 147 -20.38 -8.32 -2.46
C ASP A 147 -19.93 -6.98 -3.03
N ILE A 148 -19.18 -6.21 -2.23
CA ILE A 148 -18.60 -4.93 -2.65
C ILE A 148 -17.60 -5.16 -3.79
N VAL A 149 -16.65 -6.08 -3.59
CA VAL A 149 -15.63 -6.44 -4.60
C VAL A 149 -16.27 -7.05 -5.85
N GLY A 150 -17.30 -7.89 -5.69
CA GLY A 150 -18.05 -8.45 -6.80
C GLY A 150 -18.69 -7.37 -7.66
N GLN A 151 -19.36 -6.39 -7.05
CA GLN A 151 -19.92 -5.24 -7.77
C GLN A 151 -18.83 -4.38 -8.42
N MET A 152 -17.71 -4.13 -7.75
CA MET A 152 -16.60 -3.37 -8.33
C MET A 152 -16.04 -4.00 -9.61
N LEU A 153 -15.96 -5.33 -9.65
CA LEU A 153 -15.37 -6.07 -10.77
C LEU A 153 -16.39 -6.43 -11.87
N ASP A 154 -17.67 -6.60 -11.55
CA ASP A 154 -18.74 -6.88 -12.54
C ASP A 154 -19.49 -5.62 -12.99
N ALA A 155 -19.10 -4.42 -12.56
CA ALA A 155 -19.79 -3.17 -12.90
C ALA A 155 -19.89 -2.95 -14.42
N ARG A 156 -21.06 -2.50 -14.91
CA ARG A 156 -21.33 -2.34 -16.36
C ARG A 156 -22.12 -1.08 -16.67
N GLY A 157 -22.12 -0.65 -17.93
CA GLY A 157 -22.91 0.49 -18.39
C GLY A 157 -22.19 1.81 -18.13
N THR A 158 -22.88 2.78 -17.53
CA THR A 158 -22.34 4.14 -17.29
C THR A 158 -22.01 4.36 -15.81
N PRO A 159 -21.05 5.25 -15.48
CA PRO A 159 -20.74 5.60 -14.09
C PRO A 159 -21.93 6.16 -13.30
N GLU A 160 -22.87 6.81 -13.97
CA GLU A 160 -24.09 7.33 -13.36
C GLU A 160 -25.09 6.21 -13.02
N GLY A 161 -25.19 5.19 -13.88
CA GLY A 161 -26.08 4.06 -13.69
C GLY A 161 -25.52 3.02 -12.71
N ASP A 162 -24.21 2.81 -12.72
CA ASP A 162 -23.50 1.90 -11.82
C ASP A 162 -22.22 2.57 -11.28
N PRO A 163 -22.31 3.29 -10.15
CA PRO A 163 -21.17 4.00 -9.57
C PRO A 163 -19.99 3.10 -9.18
N ALA A 164 -20.19 1.78 -9.00
CA ALA A 164 -19.11 0.83 -8.73
C ALA A 164 -18.10 0.77 -9.89
N LEU A 165 -18.55 1.13 -11.11
CA LEU A 165 -17.74 1.19 -12.33
C LEU A 165 -16.54 2.14 -12.19
N GLY A 166 -16.61 3.13 -11.28
CA GLY A 166 -15.49 4.00 -10.95
C GLY A 166 -14.21 3.23 -10.64
N TYR A 167 -14.30 2.03 -10.03
CA TYR A 167 -13.14 1.18 -9.77
C TYR A 167 -12.42 0.72 -11.04
N LEU A 168 -13.15 0.16 -12.02
CA LEU A 168 -12.55 -0.31 -13.27
C LEU A 168 -12.06 0.86 -14.12
N LEU A 169 -12.75 2.00 -14.07
CA LEU A 169 -12.29 3.22 -14.72
C LEU A 169 -11.03 3.78 -14.06
N SER A 170 -10.78 3.46 -12.78
CA SER A 170 -9.58 3.94 -12.09
C SER A 170 -8.29 3.46 -12.76
N PHE A 171 -8.34 2.31 -13.45
CA PHE A 171 -7.24 1.71 -14.20
C PHE A 171 -7.04 2.28 -15.61
N ARG A 172 -7.88 3.20 -16.08
CA ARG A 172 -7.77 3.70 -17.45
C ARG A 172 -6.94 4.99 -17.49
N ARG A 173 -5.67 4.98 -17.07
CA ARG A 173 -4.84 6.21 -16.90
C ARG A 173 -3.94 6.54 -18.09
N GLY A 174 -4.20 5.96 -19.26
CA GLY A 174 -3.42 6.18 -20.49
C GLY A 174 -2.23 5.25 -20.72
N MET A 175 -1.90 4.34 -19.77
CA MET A 175 -0.83 3.34 -19.91
C MET A 175 -1.29 1.97 -20.46
N GLY A 176 -2.56 1.86 -20.86
CA GLY A 176 -3.22 0.61 -21.24
C GLY A 176 -4.05 0.03 -20.08
N PHE A 177 -5.32 -0.27 -20.34
CA PHE A 177 -6.27 -0.69 -19.30
C PHE A 177 -5.89 -2.05 -18.68
N GLU A 178 -5.53 -2.99 -19.53
CA GLU A 178 -5.13 -4.35 -19.17
C GLU A 178 -3.93 -4.34 -18.22
N ARG A 179 -2.92 -3.52 -18.57
CA ARG A 179 -1.69 -3.32 -17.80
C ARG A 179 -1.98 -2.74 -16.43
N GLU A 180 -2.73 -1.66 -16.39
CA GLU A 180 -3.06 -0.98 -15.13
C GLU A 180 -3.92 -1.86 -14.22
N PHE A 181 -4.85 -2.62 -14.81
CA PHE A 181 -5.67 -3.58 -14.08
C PHE A 181 -4.81 -4.67 -13.43
N VAL A 182 -3.96 -5.37 -14.19
CA VAL A 182 -3.14 -6.47 -13.65
C VAL A 182 -2.07 -6.00 -12.65
N GLU A 183 -1.58 -4.77 -12.79
CA GLU A 183 -0.59 -4.22 -11.86
C GLU A 183 -1.23 -3.69 -10.55
N ASN A 184 -2.50 -3.27 -10.58
CA ASN A 184 -3.14 -2.64 -9.43
C ASN A 184 -4.23 -3.49 -8.76
N MET A 185 -5.10 -4.17 -9.50
CA MET A 185 -6.19 -4.95 -8.89
C MET A 185 -5.63 -6.05 -7.95
N PRO A 186 -4.69 -6.92 -8.37
CA PRO A 186 -4.12 -7.93 -7.48
C PRO A 186 -3.38 -7.30 -6.29
N ARG A 187 -2.69 -6.16 -6.48
CA ARG A 187 -2.04 -5.44 -5.37
C ARG A 187 -3.06 -4.90 -4.38
N GLN A 188 -4.10 -4.25 -4.88
CA GLN A 188 -5.12 -3.60 -4.07
C GLN A 188 -6.01 -4.62 -3.35
N LEU A 189 -6.41 -5.72 -3.98
CA LEU A 189 -7.39 -6.66 -3.43
C LEU A 189 -6.78 -7.95 -2.89
N LEU A 190 -5.59 -8.35 -3.35
CA LEU A 190 -4.93 -9.59 -2.95
C LEU A 190 -3.54 -9.36 -2.33
N GLY A 191 -3.01 -8.14 -2.38
CA GLY A 191 -1.64 -7.85 -1.93
C GLY A 191 -0.56 -8.48 -2.79
N ILE A 192 -0.86 -8.80 -4.05
CA ILE A 192 0.08 -9.44 -4.97
C ILE A 192 0.60 -8.44 -5.99
N ARG A 193 1.92 -8.39 -6.17
CA ARG A 193 2.59 -7.47 -7.10
C ARG A 193 3.09 -8.24 -8.32
N LEU A 194 2.37 -8.11 -9.44
CA LEU A 194 2.70 -8.83 -10.68
C LEU A 194 3.59 -8.01 -11.63
N ARG A 195 3.91 -6.74 -11.34
CA ARG A 195 4.60 -5.86 -12.29
C ARG A 195 5.90 -6.45 -12.87
N CYS A 196 6.74 -7.08 -12.04
CA CYS A 196 7.99 -7.69 -12.51
C CYS A 196 7.72 -8.88 -13.45
N ALA A 197 6.65 -9.64 -13.19
CA ALA A 197 6.19 -10.76 -14.01
C ALA A 197 5.74 -10.35 -15.42
N ARG A 198 5.69 -9.05 -15.76
CA ARG A 198 5.30 -8.61 -17.11
C ARG A 198 6.29 -9.00 -18.19
N CYS A 199 7.59 -8.91 -17.89
CA CYS A 199 8.65 -9.10 -18.87
C CYS A 199 9.45 -10.39 -18.62
N HIS A 200 9.53 -10.83 -17.36
CA HIS A 200 10.24 -12.02 -16.95
C HIS A 200 9.62 -12.61 -15.69
N ASP A 201 9.85 -13.89 -15.40
CA ASP A 201 9.40 -14.48 -14.14
C ASP A 201 9.88 -13.66 -12.93
N HIS A 202 9.02 -13.49 -11.94
CA HIS A 202 9.31 -12.62 -10.80
C HIS A 202 10.55 -13.13 -10.04
N PRO A 203 11.57 -12.29 -9.81
CA PRO A 203 12.88 -12.77 -9.34
C PRO A 203 12.87 -13.18 -7.85
N PHE A 204 11.92 -12.67 -7.08
CA PHE A 204 11.81 -12.89 -5.63
C PHE A 204 10.45 -13.47 -5.21
N ASP A 205 9.67 -13.99 -6.15
CA ASP A 205 8.34 -14.53 -5.89
C ASP A 205 8.01 -15.63 -6.90
N LYS A 206 6.92 -16.35 -6.70
CA LYS A 206 6.53 -17.50 -7.53
C LYS A 206 5.85 -17.12 -8.86
N TRP A 207 5.52 -15.85 -9.04
CA TRP A 207 4.69 -15.40 -10.17
C TRP A 207 5.44 -15.39 -11.48
N ARG A 208 4.82 -15.95 -12.51
CA ARG A 208 5.39 -16.09 -13.85
C ARG A 208 4.81 -15.11 -14.84
N VAL A 209 5.44 -15.02 -16.00
CA VAL A 209 4.91 -14.26 -17.14
C VAL A 209 3.49 -14.68 -17.49
N GLU A 210 3.21 -15.99 -17.46
CA GLU A 210 1.89 -16.52 -17.77
C GLU A 210 0.83 -16.08 -16.75
N ASP A 211 1.19 -15.88 -15.49
CA ASP A 211 0.28 -15.39 -14.44
C ASP A 211 -0.09 -13.92 -14.68
N TYR A 212 0.89 -13.09 -15.10
CA TYR A 212 0.66 -11.69 -15.46
C TYR A 212 -0.33 -11.59 -16.62
N TYR A 213 0.00 -12.20 -17.77
CA TYR A 213 -0.87 -12.08 -18.93
C TYR A 213 -2.19 -12.84 -18.77
N GLY A 214 -2.21 -13.91 -17.97
CA GLY A 214 -3.44 -14.62 -17.66
C GLY A 214 -4.41 -13.78 -16.82
N MET A 215 -3.92 -13.04 -15.84
CA MET A 215 -4.75 -12.09 -15.09
C MET A 215 -5.22 -10.92 -15.99
N ALA A 216 -4.34 -10.39 -16.85
CA ALA A 216 -4.70 -9.33 -17.78
C ALA A 216 -5.76 -9.77 -18.82
N SER A 217 -5.79 -11.06 -19.16
CA SER A 217 -6.75 -11.65 -20.11
C SER A 217 -8.21 -11.62 -19.64
N PHE A 218 -8.48 -11.37 -18.36
CA PHE A 218 -9.85 -11.22 -17.86
C PHE A 218 -10.52 -9.93 -18.37
N VAL A 219 -9.74 -8.86 -18.58
CA VAL A 219 -10.27 -7.52 -18.86
C VAL A 219 -10.19 -7.10 -20.33
N VAL A 220 -9.48 -7.85 -21.17
CA VAL A 220 -9.30 -7.53 -22.61
C VAL A 220 -10.60 -7.46 -23.39
N ARG A 221 -11.70 -7.99 -22.85
CA ARG A 221 -13.03 -8.00 -23.44
C ARG A 221 -13.90 -6.82 -23.01
N GLN A 222 -13.33 -5.88 -22.25
CA GLN A 222 -14.03 -4.68 -21.79
C GLN A 222 -13.53 -3.44 -22.54
N ARG A 223 -14.46 -2.63 -23.05
CA ARG A 223 -14.22 -1.41 -23.82
C ARG A 223 -14.98 -0.23 -23.22
N ALA A 224 -14.28 0.86 -22.96
CA ALA A 224 -14.90 2.14 -22.67
C ALA A 224 -15.08 2.91 -23.99
N ARG A 225 -16.29 3.42 -24.25
CA ARG A 225 -16.62 4.21 -25.44
C ARG A 225 -17.37 5.48 -25.04
N PHE A 226 -17.15 6.55 -25.78
CA PHE A 226 -17.94 7.78 -25.68
C PHE A 226 -19.13 7.71 -26.64
N GLY A 227 -20.34 7.77 -26.09
CA GLY A 227 -21.59 7.84 -26.84
C GLY A 227 -22.35 9.14 -26.57
N LYS A 228 -23.55 9.26 -27.14
CA LYS A 228 -24.44 10.43 -26.92
C LYS A 228 -24.84 10.63 -25.45
N ALA A 229 -24.82 9.55 -24.66
CA ALA A 229 -25.16 9.55 -23.23
C ALA A 229 -23.92 9.70 -22.31
N GLY A 230 -22.73 9.97 -22.87
CA GLY A 230 -21.48 10.04 -22.12
C GLY A 230 -20.65 8.76 -22.20
N LEU A 231 -19.82 8.53 -21.18
CA LEU A 231 -18.92 7.38 -21.10
C LEU A 231 -19.71 6.10 -20.79
N GLU A 232 -19.57 5.09 -21.64
CA GLU A 232 -20.22 3.77 -21.49
C GLU A 232 -19.18 2.65 -21.58
N VAL A 233 -19.26 1.69 -20.66
CA VAL A 233 -18.44 0.47 -20.68
C VAL A 233 -19.24 -0.69 -21.26
N LYS A 234 -18.76 -1.20 -22.39
CA LYS A 234 -19.29 -2.36 -23.12
C LYS A 234 -18.35 -3.54 -23.02
N TYR A 235 -18.92 -4.73 -23.21
CA TYR A 235 -18.20 -5.98 -23.21
C TYR A 235 -18.32 -6.61 -24.60
N ASP A 236 -17.18 -6.96 -25.21
CA ASP A 236 -17.12 -7.71 -26.46
C ASP A 236 -16.50 -9.09 -26.21
N ASP A 237 -16.94 -10.12 -26.93
CA ASP A 237 -16.45 -11.49 -26.81
C ASP A 237 -15.32 -11.81 -27.81
N SER A 238 -14.85 -10.80 -28.54
CA SER A 238 -13.96 -10.95 -29.69
C SER A 238 -12.48 -10.80 -29.39
N SER A 239 -12.15 -10.16 -28.26
CA SER A 239 -10.78 -9.78 -27.94
C SER A 239 -10.04 -10.87 -27.14
N GLU A 240 -8.80 -11.15 -27.55
CA GLU A 240 -7.88 -12.09 -26.89
C GLU A 240 -6.54 -11.43 -26.57
N MET A 241 -5.81 -12.00 -25.62
CA MET A 241 -4.50 -11.51 -25.19
C MET A 241 -3.39 -12.45 -25.66
N ALA A 242 -2.32 -11.86 -26.17
CA ALA A 242 -1.06 -12.56 -26.45
C ALA A 242 0.01 -12.16 -25.43
N ILE A 243 0.89 -13.10 -25.11
CA ILE A 243 2.15 -12.86 -24.41
C ILE A 243 3.14 -12.30 -25.43
N PRO A 244 3.82 -11.16 -25.17
CA PRO A 244 4.85 -10.67 -26.06
C PRO A 244 6.08 -11.58 -26.02
N ARG A 245 6.77 -11.71 -27.16
CA ARG A 245 8.07 -12.37 -27.23
C ARG A 245 9.16 -11.34 -26.98
N LEU A 246 9.94 -11.53 -25.92
CA LEU A 246 11.09 -10.71 -25.59
C LEU A 246 12.38 -11.51 -25.83
N ASN A 247 13.38 -10.87 -26.44
CA ASN A 247 14.68 -11.45 -26.72
C ASN A 247 15.75 -10.73 -25.90
N GLY A 248 16.90 -11.39 -25.66
CA GLY A 248 18.11 -10.73 -25.14
C GLY A 248 18.43 -10.96 -23.66
N ALA A 249 17.86 -11.97 -22.99
CA ALA A 249 18.39 -12.41 -21.71
C ALA A 249 19.83 -12.93 -21.90
N LYS A 250 20.78 -12.26 -21.26
CA LYS A 250 22.19 -12.70 -21.22
C LYS A 250 22.46 -13.67 -20.09
N ASP A 251 21.54 -13.72 -19.13
CA ASP A 251 21.59 -14.60 -17.97
C ASP A 251 20.59 -15.76 -18.18
N ALA A 252 21.05 -16.99 -18.01
CA ALA A 252 20.25 -18.19 -18.22
C ALA A 252 19.12 -18.32 -17.18
N ASP A 253 19.25 -17.67 -16.03
CA ASP A 253 18.27 -17.75 -14.94
C ASP A 253 17.09 -16.77 -15.12
N VAL A 254 17.17 -15.82 -16.07
CA VAL A 254 16.09 -14.88 -16.37
C VAL A 254 15.17 -15.45 -17.45
N LYS A 255 14.04 -15.99 -17.03
CA LYS A 255 12.98 -16.45 -17.94
C LYS A 255 12.18 -15.28 -18.47
N LEU A 256 12.51 -14.83 -19.68
CA LEU A 256 11.76 -13.78 -20.38
C LEU A 256 10.43 -14.29 -20.94
N ALA A 257 9.52 -13.34 -21.19
CA ALA A 257 8.30 -13.58 -21.93
C ALA A 257 8.60 -14.21 -23.30
N SER A 258 8.09 -15.42 -23.52
CA SER A 258 8.51 -16.28 -24.63
C SER A 258 7.58 -16.23 -25.85
N GLY A 259 6.49 -15.45 -25.77
CA GLY A 259 5.44 -15.40 -26.79
C GLY A 259 4.36 -16.47 -26.62
N GLY A 260 3.19 -16.26 -27.25
CA GLY A 260 2.09 -17.23 -27.26
C GLY A 260 0.76 -16.62 -26.84
N ASP A 261 -0.28 -17.45 -26.73
CA ASP A 261 -1.61 -17.01 -26.31
C ASP A 261 -1.72 -17.01 -24.77
N ALA A 262 -2.24 -15.93 -24.20
CA ALA A 262 -2.50 -15.86 -22.77
C ALA A 262 -3.88 -16.45 -22.44
N GLN A 263 -3.91 -17.38 -21.50
CA GLN A 263 -5.15 -17.98 -21.02
C GLN A 263 -5.65 -17.21 -19.78
N PRO A 264 -6.96 -16.90 -19.67
CA PRO A 264 -7.51 -16.15 -18.54
C PRO A 264 -7.50 -16.99 -17.25
N ASN A 265 -6.34 -17.03 -16.61
CA ASN A 265 -6.02 -17.86 -15.46
C ASN A 265 -6.01 -17.01 -14.19
N PHE A 266 -6.72 -17.47 -13.16
CA PHE A 266 -6.68 -16.85 -11.85
C PHE A 266 -5.45 -17.31 -11.06
N LEU A 267 -4.87 -16.42 -10.26
CA LEU A 267 -3.59 -16.61 -9.55
C LEU A 267 -3.58 -17.79 -8.57
N PHE A 268 -4.76 -18.21 -8.10
CA PHE A 268 -4.93 -19.29 -7.14
C PHE A 268 -5.61 -20.52 -7.75
N GLY A 269 -5.64 -20.60 -9.08
CA GLY A 269 -6.30 -21.66 -9.84
C GLY A 269 -7.70 -21.28 -10.31
N GLY A 270 -8.12 -21.94 -11.39
CA GLY A 270 -9.33 -21.60 -12.12
C GLY A 270 -9.01 -20.83 -13.41
N THR A 271 -9.76 -21.11 -14.46
CA THR A 271 -9.62 -20.47 -15.77
C THR A 271 -11.00 -20.07 -16.28
N ALA A 272 -11.08 -19.01 -17.07
CA ALA A 272 -12.29 -18.70 -17.82
C ALA A 272 -12.26 -19.37 -19.19
N GLY A 273 -13.37 -19.95 -19.60
CA GLY A 273 -13.56 -20.49 -20.94
C GLY A 273 -13.65 -19.40 -22.01
N LYS A 274 -13.53 -19.82 -23.27
CA LYS A 274 -13.63 -18.92 -24.44
C LYS A 274 -14.98 -18.18 -24.50
N ASN A 275 -16.06 -18.85 -24.12
CA ASN A 275 -17.43 -18.30 -24.19
C ASN A 275 -17.92 -17.75 -22.84
N ASP A 276 -17.08 -17.79 -21.80
CA ASP A 276 -17.47 -17.33 -20.48
C ASP A 276 -17.47 -15.80 -20.41
N ASP A 277 -18.33 -15.27 -19.55
CA ASP A 277 -18.19 -13.91 -19.07
C ASP A 277 -16.99 -13.85 -18.12
N ARG A 278 -15.84 -13.43 -18.65
CA ARG A 278 -14.56 -13.43 -17.93
C ARG A 278 -14.64 -12.62 -16.64
N MET A 279 -15.28 -11.46 -16.64
CA MET A 279 -15.37 -10.64 -15.43
C MET A 279 -16.25 -11.29 -14.36
N LYS A 280 -17.38 -11.89 -14.74
CA LYS A 280 -18.20 -12.68 -13.79
C LYS A 280 -17.46 -13.89 -13.25
N THR A 281 -16.68 -14.55 -14.10
CA THR A 281 -15.85 -15.70 -13.71
C THR A 281 -14.76 -15.29 -12.72
N LEU A 282 -14.09 -14.16 -12.99
CA LEU A 282 -13.13 -13.57 -12.06
C LEU A 282 -13.79 -13.22 -10.72
N VAL A 283 -14.99 -12.63 -10.73
CA VAL A 283 -15.75 -12.35 -9.50
C VAL A 283 -16.00 -13.63 -8.71
N GLY A 284 -16.40 -14.71 -9.38
CA GLY A 284 -16.53 -16.03 -8.76
C GLY A 284 -15.26 -16.49 -8.06
N PHE A 285 -14.10 -16.40 -8.73
CA PHE A 285 -12.82 -16.78 -8.15
C PHE A 285 -12.34 -15.84 -7.02
N MET A 286 -12.64 -14.54 -7.13
CA MET A 286 -12.29 -13.55 -6.12
C MET A 286 -13.10 -13.70 -4.85
N THR A 287 -14.38 -14.05 -4.96
CA THR A 287 -15.34 -13.99 -3.84
C THR A 287 -15.66 -15.35 -3.24
N VAL A 288 -15.24 -16.46 -3.87
CA VAL A 288 -15.42 -17.81 -3.31
C VAL A 288 -14.72 -17.94 -1.96
N ARG A 289 -15.38 -18.56 -0.99
CA ARG A 289 -14.84 -18.75 0.38
C ARG A 289 -13.49 -19.49 0.40
N ALA A 290 -13.23 -20.34 -0.58
CA ALA A 290 -11.95 -21.04 -0.73
C ALA A 290 -10.77 -20.09 -1.03
N ASN A 291 -11.03 -18.91 -1.58
CA ASN A 291 -10.03 -17.88 -1.76
C ASN A 291 -9.79 -17.14 -0.45
N SER A 292 -8.80 -17.60 0.32
CA SER A 292 -8.41 -16.95 1.57
C SER A 292 -7.58 -15.67 1.36
N GLN A 293 -7.11 -15.37 0.15
CA GLN A 293 -6.24 -14.20 -0.06
C GLN A 293 -7.00 -12.88 0.02
N LEU A 294 -8.22 -12.81 -0.52
CA LEU A 294 -9.05 -11.60 -0.42
C LEU A 294 -9.30 -11.19 1.05
N PRO A 295 -9.77 -12.09 1.95
CA PRO A 295 -9.92 -11.74 3.36
C PRO A 295 -8.57 -11.51 4.07
N ARG A 296 -7.49 -12.23 3.71
CA ARG A 296 -6.12 -11.96 4.23
C ARG A 296 -5.67 -10.53 3.95
N MET A 297 -5.87 -10.07 2.72
CA MET A 297 -5.47 -8.73 2.31
C MET A 297 -6.29 -7.65 3.03
N LEU A 298 -7.61 -7.84 3.13
CA LEU A 298 -8.48 -6.94 3.88
C LEU A 298 -8.03 -6.86 5.36
N ALA A 299 -7.87 -8.01 6.01
CA ALA A 299 -7.41 -8.13 7.38
C ALA A 299 -6.09 -7.37 7.62
N ASN A 300 -5.08 -7.65 6.79
CA ASN A 300 -3.77 -7.03 6.91
C ASN A 300 -3.79 -5.52 6.70
N ARG A 301 -4.57 -5.03 5.72
CA ARG A 301 -4.71 -3.59 5.47
C ARG A 301 -5.42 -2.87 6.61
N VAL A 302 -6.53 -3.41 7.09
CA VAL A 302 -7.29 -2.79 8.20
C VAL A 302 -6.45 -2.77 9.47
N TRP A 303 -5.75 -3.87 9.76
CA TRP A 303 -4.75 -3.90 10.84
C TRP A 303 -3.70 -2.80 10.65
N GLY A 304 -3.06 -2.74 9.47
CA GLY A 304 -2.03 -1.74 9.20
C GLY A 304 -2.52 -0.30 9.28
N TRP A 305 -3.77 -0.02 8.93
CA TRP A 305 -4.35 1.31 9.10
C TRP A 305 -4.58 1.72 10.55
N LEU A 306 -4.92 0.77 11.42
CA LEU A 306 -5.23 1.04 12.83
C LEU A 306 -3.99 0.97 13.72
N LEU A 307 -3.01 0.13 13.37
CA LEU A 307 -1.81 -0.15 14.18
C LEU A 307 -0.53 0.47 13.58
N GLY A 308 -0.62 1.04 12.38
CA GLY A 308 0.49 1.72 11.69
C GLY A 308 1.33 0.80 10.78
N SER A 309 1.39 -0.50 11.04
CA SER A 309 2.02 -1.49 10.15
C SER A 309 1.18 -2.75 10.01
N GLY A 310 1.17 -3.32 8.82
CA GLY A 310 0.56 -4.62 8.56
C GLY A 310 1.28 -5.76 9.26
N VAL A 311 0.58 -6.86 9.47
CA VAL A 311 1.18 -8.15 9.86
C VAL A 311 2.13 -8.66 8.77
N VAL A 312 1.77 -8.41 7.51
CA VAL A 312 2.69 -8.39 6.37
C VAL A 312 2.96 -6.93 6.03
N HIS A 313 4.23 -6.55 5.91
CA HIS A 313 4.62 -5.19 5.54
C HIS A 313 5.62 -5.21 4.39
N PRO A 314 5.43 -4.39 3.32
CA PRO A 314 4.32 -3.47 3.06
C PRO A 314 2.94 -4.13 3.04
N VAL A 315 1.88 -3.38 3.36
CA VAL A 315 0.52 -3.94 3.56
C VAL A 315 -0.04 -4.63 2.33
N ASP A 316 0.48 -4.32 1.14
CA ASP A 316 0.06 -4.80 -0.18
C ASP A 316 1.16 -5.60 -0.92
N ASP A 317 2.05 -6.27 -0.18
CA ASP A 317 3.13 -7.11 -0.71
C ASP A 317 3.23 -8.45 0.03
N PHE A 318 2.33 -9.37 -0.32
CA PHE A 318 2.36 -10.76 0.11
C PHE A 318 3.23 -11.54 -0.88
N SER A 319 4.52 -11.61 -0.57
CA SER A 319 5.52 -12.30 -1.40
C SER A 319 6.38 -13.24 -0.57
N LEU A 320 7.17 -14.08 -1.25
CA LEU A 320 8.16 -14.93 -0.58
C LEU A 320 9.18 -14.14 0.23
N LYS A 321 9.44 -12.89 -0.16
CA LYS A 321 10.32 -11.94 0.54
C LYS A 321 9.64 -11.34 1.77
N ASN A 322 8.39 -10.91 1.66
CA ASN A 322 7.68 -10.22 2.73
C ASN A 322 6.71 -11.17 3.42
N LYS A 323 7.22 -11.88 4.44
CA LYS A 323 6.43 -12.83 5.23
C LYS A 323 5.68 -12.12 6.35
N ALA A 324 4.61 -12.76 6.83
CA ALA A 324 3.89 -12.29 8.00
C ALA A 324 4.77 -12.39 9.24
N VAL A 325 4.87 -11.30 10.03
CA VAL A 325 5.60 -11.29 11.31
C VAL A 325 4.98 -12.26 12.32
N SER A 326 3.68 -12.56 12.18
CA SER A 326 3.02 -13.70 12.83
C SER A 326 1.98 -14.31 11.89
N PRO A 327 2.25 -15.51 11.36
CA PRO A 327 1.27 -16.27 10.58
C PRO A 327 -0.01 -16.56 11.37
N ALA A 328 0.11 -16.81 12.68
CA ALA A 328 -1.04 -17.08 13.55
C ALA A 328 -1.94 -15.85 13.70
N LEU A 329 -1.36 -14.67 13.88
CA LEU A 329 -2.11 -13.41 13.95
C LEU A 329 -2.85 -13.15 12.64
N LEU A 330 -2.16 -13.26 11.50
CA LEU A 330 -2.78 -13.06 10.19
C LEU A 330 -3.94 -14.04 9.95
N GLU A 331 -3.76 -15.31 10.33
CA GLU A 331 -4.80 -16.34 10.19
C GLU A 331 -6.03 -16.04 11.05
N LEU A 332 -5.85 -15.60 12.31
CA LEU A 332 -6.98 -15.21 13.17
C LEU A 332 -7.75 -14.02 12.62
N LEU A 333 -7.05 -12.98 12.15
CA LEU A 333 -7.69 -11.82 11.52
C LEU A 333 -8.41 -12.22 10.22
N THR A 334 -7.82 -13.12 9.43
CA THR A 334 -8.44 -13.65 8.20
C THR A 334 -9.73 -14.41 8.52
N ARG A 335 -9.72 -15.26 9.55
CA ARG A 335 -10.91 -15.97 10.02
C ARG A 335 -11.97 -15.02 10.55
N SER A 336 -11.57 -13.97 11.26
CA SER A 336 -12.49 -12.91 11.70
C SER A 336 -13.24 -12.29 10.51
N VAL A 337 -12.57 -12.06 9.39
CA VAL A 337 -13.24 -11.61 8.15
C VAL A 337 -14.18 -12.67 7.60
N ILE A 338 -13.72 -13.92 7.41
CA ILE A 338 -14.53 -14.98 6.79
C ILE A 338 -15.76 -15.32 7.64
N ASP A 339 -15.57 -15.51 8.94
CA ASP A 339 -16.62 -15.95 9.86
C ASP A 339 -17.51 -14.77 10.29
N GLY A 340 -16.99 -13.53 10.26
CA GLY A 340 -17.75 -12.29 10.41
C GLY A 340 -18.47 -11.85 9.14
N ASN A 341 -18.78 -12.78 8.22
CA ASN A 341 -19.49 -12.56 6.97
C ASN A 341 -18.89 -11.44 6.09
N TYR A 342 -17.57 -11.32 6.09
CA TYR A 342 -16.80 -10.30 5.37
C TYR A 342 -17.18 -8.85 5.74
N SER A 343 -17.75 -8.64 6.93
CA SER A 343 -18.07 -7.30 7.43
C SER A 343 -16.79 -6.55 7.82
N VAL A 344 -16.58 -5.39 7.18
CA VAL A 344 -15.51 -4.46 7.56
C VAL A 344 -15.75 -3.92 8.97
N LYS A 345 -17.02 -3.66 9.33
CA LYS A 345 -17.39 -3.17 10.66
C LYS A 345 -17.05 -4.19 11.75
N HIS A 346 -17.31 -5.48 11.52
CA HIS A 346 -16.93 -6.55 12.43
C HIS A 346 -15.43 -6.58 12.69
N LEU A 347 -14.63 -6.65 11.63
CA LEU A 347 -13.17 -6.69 11.75
C LEU A 347 -12.62 -5.46 12.51
N VAL A 348 -13.17 -4.28 12.24
CA VAL A 348 -12.79 -3.05 12.96
C VAL A 348 -13.12 -3.15 14.45
N ARG A 349 -14.31 -3.67 14.81
CA ARG A 349 -14.65 -3.89 16.22
C ARG A 349 -13.67 -4.84 16.88
N VAL A 350 -13.32 -5.95 16.22
CA VAL A 350 -12.34 -6.91 16.75
C VAL A 350 -11.02 -6.22 17.02
N ILE A 351 -10.45 -5.53 16.03
CA ILE A 351 -9.13 -4.89 16.16
C ILE A 351 -9.17 -3.78 17.23
N CYS A 352 -10.18 -2.92 17.25
CA CYS A 352 -10.25 -1.82 18.22
C CYS A 352 -10.47 -2.30 19.67
N ASN A 353 -11.04 -3.49 19.88
CA ASN A 353 -11.16 -4.09 21.21
C ASN A 353 -9.87 -4.77 21.70
N THR A 354 -8.85 -4.94 20.85
CA THR A 354 -7.57 -5.53 21.28
C THR A 354 -6.80 -4.61 22.24
N GLU A 355 -6.07 -5.20 23.18
CA GLU A 355 -5.01 -4.53 23.94
C GLU A 355 -3.95 -3.95 22.99
N SER A 356 -3.62 -4.67 21.91
CA SER A 356 -2.69 -4.22 20.87
C SER A 356 -3.05 -2.82 20.33
N TYR A 357 -4.33 -2.60 19.98
CA TYR A 357 -4.82 -1.30 19.52
C TYR A 357 -4.86 -0.26 20.64
N GLN A 358 -5.10 -0.68 21.88
CA GLN A 358 -5.27 0.21 23.02
C GLN A 358 -3.94 0.57 23.71
N GLN A 359 -2.81 0.00 23.31
CA GLN A 359 -1.50 0.34 23.84
C GLN A 359 -0.97 1.71 23.39
N PRO A 360 -0.04 2.33 24.13
CA PRO A 360 0.63 3.54 23.65
C PRO A 360 1.31 3.28 22.31
N LEU A 361 1.28 4.29 21.44
CA LEU A 361 2.10 4.28 20.24
C LEU A 361 3.57 4.34 20.68
N PRO A 362 4.47 3.59 20.03
CA PRO A 362 5.89 3.69 20.33
C PRO A 362 6.39 5.11 20.00
N GLU A 363 7.24 5.68 20.85
CA GLU A 363 7.85 7.01 20.61
C GLU A 363 8.81 6.99 19.42
N GLU A 364 9.49 5.85 19.21
CA GLU A 364 10.39 5.58 18.09
C GLU A 364 10.00 4.25 17.42
N ALA A 365 10.15 4.16 16.10
CA ALA A 365 9.95 2.89 15.40
C ALA A 365 10.99 1.86 15.90
N PRO A 366 10.59 0.72 16.49
CA PRO A 366 11.54 -0.21 17.06
C PRO A 366 12.53 -0.77 16.01
N GLU A 367 13.80 -0.92 16.41
CA GLU A 367 14.81 -1.68 15.67
C GLU A 367 14.47 -3.18 15.69
N GLY A 368 13.65 -3.67 14.77
CA GLY A 368 13.43 -5.11 14.53
C GLY A 368 12.14 -5.43 13.77
N GLU A 369 11.95 -6.65 13.28
CA GLU A 369 10.74 -7.09 12.57
C GLU A 369 9.48 -7.10 13.48
N GLY A 370 8.90 -5.95 13.76
CA GLY A 370 7.70 -5.79 14.60
C GLY A 370 6.67 -4.84 13.99
N PHE A 371 5.38 -5.10 14.24
CA PHE A 371 4.24 -4.33 13.72
C PHE A 371 4.19 -2.85 14.19
N ARG A 372 5.04 -2.49 15.14
CA ARG A 372 5.15 -1.13 15.71
C ARG A 372 6.06 -0.19 14.93
N ARG A 373 6.54 -0.58 13.74
CA ARG A 373 7.60 0.08 12.98
C ARG A 373 7.26 1.36 12.20
N ILE A 374 6.05 1.93 12.28
CA ILE A 374 5.73 3.10 11.45
C ILE A 374 5.04 4.19 12.28
N MET A 375 5.69 5.36 12.27
CA MET A 375 5.29 6.60 12.92
C MET A 375 3.85 7.01 12.58
N VAL A 376 3.24 7.64 13.58
CA VAL A 376 2.15 8.63 13.52
C VAL A 376 1.78 9.01 12.10
N ARG A 377 0.53 8.72 11.71
CA ARG A 377 -0.12 9.33 10.55
C ARG A 377 0.12 10.84 10.63
N LYS A 378 1.06 11.39 9.86
CA LYS A 378 1.17 12.83 9.67
C LYS A 378 -0.23 13.27 9.29
N LEU A 379 -0.82 14.14 10.14
CA LEU A 379 -2.08 14.82 9.86
C LEU A 379 -2.04 15.24 8.39
N ALA A 380 -3.12 14.98 7.65
CA ALA A 380 -3.26 15.54 6.31
C ALA A 380 -2.88 17.03 6.41
N PRO A 381 -1.95 17.53 5.58
CA PRO A 381 -1.47 18.89 5.72
C PRO A 381 -2.68 19.83 5.70
N ARG A 382 -2.76 20.70 6.72
CA ARG A 382 -3.62 21.88 6.67
C ARG A 382 -3.35 22.56 5.34
N VAL A 383 -4.37 22.72 4.51
CA VAL A 383 -4.26 23.55 3.30
C VAL A 383 -4.02 24.98 3.79
N TYR A 384 -2.78 25.46 3.67
CA TYR A 384 -2.46 26.84 3.97
C TYR A 384 -3.01 27.73 2.84
N PRO A 385 -3.65 28.86 3.17
CA PRO A 385 -4.06 29.83 2.15
C PRO A 385 -2.84 30.35 1.38
N PRO A 386 -3.01 30.81 0.12
CA PRO A 386 -1.93 31.35 -0.68
C PRO A 386 -1.20 32.48 0.07
N GLY A 387 0.12 32.33 0.28
CA GLY A 387 0.96 33.34 0.92
C GLY A 387 1.41 33.05 2.37
N ALA A 388 0.92 31.99 3.01
CA ALA A 388 1.47 31.57 4.31
C ALA A 388 2.74 30.72 4.13
N LYS A 389 3.83 31.10 4.82
CA LYS A 389 5.08 30.31 4.84
C LYS A 389 4.83 28.96 5.53
N ALA A 390 5.13 27.88 4.80
CA ALA A 390 5.19 26.54 5.37
C ALA A 390 6.33 26.47 6.42
N PRO A 391 6.14 25.78 7.56
CA PRO A 391 7.27 25.36 8.37
C PRO A 391 8.09 24.32 7.60
N GLU A 392 9.42 24.37 7.76
CA GLU A 392 10.38 23.53 7.04
C GLU A 392 10.11 22.01 7.26
N PRO A 393 10.25 21.18 6.20
CA PRO A 393 10.00 19.75 6.30
C PRO A 393 11.12 19.03 7.08
N PRO A 394 10.80 18.10 8.00
CA PRO A 394 11.79 17.20 8.57
C PRO A 394 11.91 16.00 7.63
N VAL A 395 12.82 16.08 6.67
CA VAL A 395 13.45 14.90 6.05
C VAL A 395 14.93 15.23 5.91
N THR A 396 15.69 14.86 6.94
CA THR A 396 17.14 14.87 6.93
C THR A 396 17.65 13.66 6.16
N PHE A 397 18.59 13.86 5.24
CA PHE A 397 19.51 12.82 4.82
C PHE A 397 20.32 12.40 6.04
N GLU A 398 20.26 11.13 6.43
CA GLU A 398 21.13 10.59 7.47
C GLU A 398 22.48 10.23 6.84
N PRO A 399 23.57 10.92 7.21
CA PRO A 399 24.89 10.59 6.67
C PRO A 399 25.39 9.25 7.24
N PRO A 400 26.36 8.60 6.58
CA PRO A 400 26.97 7.37 7.08
C PRO A 400 27.52 7.53 8.51
N ALA A 401 27.53 6.43 9.27
CA ALA A 401 28.02 6.44 10.65
C ALA A 401 29.46 7.00 10.72
N GLY A 402 29.68 7.98 11.60
CA GLY A 402 30.98 8.67 11.75
C GLY A 402 31.15 9.93 10.89
N TRP A 403 30.14 10.32 10.11
CA TRP A 403 30.14 11.57 9.35
C TRP A 403 29.39 12.68 10.09
N THR A 404 29.95 13.88 10.11
CA THR A 404 29.41 15.02 10.88
C THR A 404 28.97 16.13 9.92
N PRO A 405 27.75 16.70 10.07
CA PRO A 405 27.31 17.82 9.23
C PRO A 405 28.12 19.08 9.52
N ILE A 406 28.70 19.68 8.48
CA ILE A 406 29.54 20.88 8.62
C ILE A 406 28.64 22.11 8.66
N ARG A 407 28.53 22.76 9.82
CA ARG A 407 27.72 24.00 9.97
C ARG A 407 28.45 25.31 9.60
N ARG A 408 29.78 25.33 9.39
CA ARG A 408 30.55 26.36 8.64
C ARG A 408 32.08 26.16 8.76
N ALA A 409 32.76 26.43 7.64
CA ALA A 409 34.18 26.77 7.40
C ALA A 409 35.29 26.11 8.26
N GLY A 410 35.76 24.94 7.79
CA GLY A 410 37.03 24.30 8.12
C GLY A 410 37.42 23.31 7.01
N PRO A 411 38.70 22.92 6.85
CA PRO A 411 39.13 22.04 5.77
C PRO A 411 38.61 20.61 6.01
N ALA A 412 37.74 20.13 5.13
CA ALA A 412 37.04 18.86 5.26
C ALA A 412 36.88 18.18 3.90
N LYS A 413 36.87 16.84 3.83
CA LYS A 413 36.43 16.12 2.63
C LYS A 413 34.90 16.16 2.53
N LEU A 414 34.37 16.54 1.37
CA LEU A 414 32.96 16.90 1.14
C LEU A 414 32.25 15.86 0.24
N LEU A 415 31.03 15.45 0.61
CA LEU A 415 30.13 14.70 -0.27
C LEU A 415 29.02 15.63 -0.80
N LEU A 416 28.83 15.73 -2.11
CA LEU A 416 27.78 16.55 -2.74
C LEU A 416 26.73 15.64 -3.40
N GLY A 417 25.53 15.58 -2.81
CA GLY A 417 24.36 14.99 -3.43
C GLY A 417 23.55 16.06 -4.18
N LEU A 418 23.37 15.91 -5.50
CA LEU A 418 22.42 16.72 -6.26
C LEU A 418 21.08 15.97 -6.37
N PRO A 419 19.98 16.54 -5.89
CA PRO A 419 18.67 15.90 -5.97
C PRO A 419 17.79 16.45 -7.11
N SER A 420 16.69 15.74 -7.36
CA SER A 420 15.51 16.24 -8.08
C SER A 420 14.99 17.56 -7.48
N PRO A 421 14.15 18.33 -8.20
CA PRO A 421 13.66 19.63 -7.72
C PRO A 421 12.99 19.54 -6.34
N GLY A 422 13.51 20.30 -5.36
CA GLY A 422 12.90 20.45 -4.03
C GLY A 422 13.67 19.88 -2.83
N VAL A 423 14.93 19.47 -2.99
CA VAL A 423 15.78 19.01 -1.87
C VAL A 423 17.04 19.88 -1.79
N GLU A 424 17.46 20.27 -0.58
CA GLU A 424 18.66 21.09 -0.35
C GLU A 424 19.95 20.26 -0.38
N LEU A 425 21.05 20.91 -0.79
CA LEU A 425 22.42 20.37 -0.77
C LEU A 425 22.96 20.31 0.67
N GLY A 426 23.27 19.11 1.16
CA GLY A 426 23.93 18.90 2.45
C GLY A 426 25.44 18.72 2.33
N LEU A 427 26.19 19.23 3.32
CA LEU A 427 27.66 19.12 3.41
C LEU A 427 28.05 18.31 4.65
N PHE A 428 28.83 17.25 4.45
CA PHE A 428 29.23 16.31 5.51
C PHE A 428 30.74 16.05 5.46
N GLU A 429 31.36 15.90 6.64
CA GLU A 429 32.76 15.53 6.81
C GLU A 429 32.88 14.12 7.42
N GLY A 430 33.74 13.27 6.85
CA GLY A 430 34.04 11.94 7.39
C GLY A 430 35.13 11.21 6.61
N ARG A 431 35.55 10.04 7.12
CA ARG A 431 36.49 9.15 6.42
C ARG A 431 35.70 8.23 5.49
N LEU A 432 36.12 8.14 4.23
CA LEU A 432 35.47 7.24 3.26
C LEU A 432 35.72 5.79 3.69
N ASP A 433 34.63 5.07 4.00
CA ASP A 433 34.63 3.63 4.17
C ASP A 433 33.97 3.01 2.93
N GLU A 434 34.80 2.50 2.01
CA GLU A 434 34.36 1.93 0.73
C GLU A 434 33.46 0.70 0.91
N SER A 435 33.48 0.04 2.07
CA SER A 435 32.69 -1.17 2.32
C SER A 435 31.18 -0.89 2.41
N GLN A 436 30.78 0.31 2.86
CA GLN A 436 29.38 0.69 3.02
C GLN A 436 28.67 0.99 1.68
N TRP A 437 29.43 1.09 0.58
CA TRP A 437 28.93 1.48 -0.74
C TRP A 437 28.76 0.29 -1.71
N THR A 438 28.93 -0.95 -1.23
CA THR A 438 28.93 -2.15 -2.09
C THR A 438 27.61 -2.94 -2.09
N ASN A 439 26.62 -2.58 -1.29
CA ASN A 439 25.39 -3.37 -1.18
C ASN A 439 24.15 -2.62 -1.67
N GLN A 440 23.98 -2.56 -2.99
CA GLN A 440 22.70 -2.66 -3.72
C GLN A 440 22.91 -2.47 -5.24
N THR A 441 22.91 -3.58 -5.99
CA THR A 441 22.61 -3.68 -7.45
C THR A 441 23.38 -2.82 -8.48
N GLY A 442 24.51 -2.21 -8.13
CA GLY A 442 25.45 -1.65 -9.11
C GLY A 442 26.71 -1.17 -8.44
N LYS A 443 27.89 -1.56 -8.93
CA LYS A 443 29.14 -0.90 -8.50
C LYS A 443 29.06 0.56 -8.94
N LEU A 444 29.14 1.49 -7.99
CA LEU A 444 29.60 2.84 -8.30
C LEU A 444 31.09 2.70 -8.64
N GLU A 445 31.43 2.69 -9.92
CA GLU A 445 32.83 2.69 -10.35
C GLU A 445 33.28 4.16 -10.55
N PRO A 446 34.41 4.57 -9.97
CA PRO A 446 34.95 5.92 -10.21
C PRO A 446 35.20 6.09 -11.71
N ARG A 447 34.49 7.04 -12.37
CA ARG A 447 34.86 7.42 -13.73
C ARG A 447 36.12 8.27 -13.64
N LYS A 448 37.29 7.66 -13.88
CA LYS A 448 38.60 8.34 -13.94
C LYS A 448 38.62 9.55 -14.88
N SER A 449 37.68 9.64 -15.83
CA SER A 449 37.60 10.68 -16.86
C SER A 449 36.98 12.01 -16.43
N ALA A 450 36.56 12.19 -15.17
CA ALA A 450 36.02 13.46 -14.67
C ALA A 450 36.55 13.81 -13.28
N VAL A 451 37.88 13.78 -13.13
CA VAL A 451 38.57 14.36 -11.96
C VAL A 451 38.95 15.80 -12.30
N SER A 452 38.32 16.77 -11.63
CA SER A 452 38.63 18.20 -11.81
C SER A 452 39.28 18.74 -10.53
N THR A 453 40.55 19.17 -10.63
CA THR A 453 41.23 19.82 -9.51
C THR A 453 41.20 21.33 -9.70
N LEU A 454 40.52 22.02 -8.80
CA LEU A 454 40.46 23.48 -8.73
C LEU A 454 41.44 23.96 -7.68
N GLU A 455 42.33 24.88 -8.05
CA GLU A 455 43.29 25.49 -7.11
C GLU A 455 42.88 26.93 -6.83
N GLY A 456 42.49 27.19 -5.57
CA GLY A 456 42.05 28.50 -5.10
C GLY A 456 43.22 29.36 -4.59
N LYS A 457 42.99 30.67 -4.42
CA LYS A 457 43.97 31.56 -3.77
C LYS A 457 44.28 31.07 -2.35
N GLY A 458 45.57 30.92 -2.03
CA GLY A 458 46.04 30.36 -0.75
C GLY A 458 46.49 28.90 -0.79
N GLY A 459 46.61 28.30 -1.98
CA GLY A 459 47.13 26.93 -2.16
C GLY A 459 46.13 25.81 -1.86
N LEU A 460 44.86 26.16 -1.58
CA LEU A 460 43.79 25.19 -1.37
C LEU A 460 43.47 24.49 -2.70
N LYS A 461 43.71 23.18 -2.75
CA LYS A 461 43.33 22.32 -3.89
C LYS A 461 42.05 21.57 -3.57
N ILE A 462 41.08 21.65 -4.46
CA ILE A 462 39.81 20.90 -4.39
C ILE A 462 39.78 19.93 -5.55
N THR A 463 39.86 18.64 -5.29
CA THR A 463 39.73 17.58 -6.29
C THR A 463 38.31 17.04 -6.26
N LEU A 464 37.54 17.33 -7.31
CA LEU A 464 36.20 16.81 -7.52
C LEU A 464 36.30 15.52 -8.35
N THR A 465 35.77 14.41 -7.82
CA THR A 465 35.69 13.11 -8.48
C THR A 465 34.24 12.74 -8.68
N GLU A 466 33.82 12.56 -9.92
CA GLU A 466 32.49 12.05 -10.24
C GLU A 466 32.38 10.55 -9.92
N LEU A 467 31.45 10.19 -9.05
CA LEU A 467 31.02 8.83 -8.79
C LEU A 467 29.68 8.63 -9.51
N SER A 468 29.66 7.88 -10.61
CA SER A 468 28.43 7.64 -11.37
C SER A 468 28.04 6.17 -11.33
N GLY A 469 26.73 5.90 -11.43
CA GLY A 469 26.18 4.55 -11.43
C GLY A 469 24.90 4.47 -12.25
N THR A 470 24.60 3.29 -12.78
CA THR A 470 23.40 3.07 -13.59
C THR A 470 22.33 2.39 -12.76
N ASN A 471 21.17 3.02 -12.60
CA ASN A 471 20.00 2.39 -11.99
C ASN A 471 18.95 2.10 -13.06
N TRP A 472 18.37 0.90 -12.98
CA TRP A 472 17.39 0.40 -13.94
C TRP A 472 15.95 0.56 -13.46
N CYS A 473 15.76 1.05 -12.23
CA CYS A 473 14.49 1.00 -11.52
C CYS A 473 13.85 2.38 -11.27
N LEU A 474 13.92 3.30 -12.24
CA LEU A 474 13.18 4.57 -12.17
C LEU A 474 11.90 4.53 -13.03
N PRO A 475 10.73 4.92 -12.46
CA PRO A 475 9.52 5.08 -13.25
C PRO A 475 9.69 6.24 -14.24
N LYS A 476 9.48 5.97 -15.54
CA LYS A 476 9.54 6.88 -16.71
C LYS A 476 10.86 6.98 -17.48
N ALA A 477 11.86 6.14 -17.21
CA ALA A 477 13.03 6.09 -18.06
C ALA A 477 12.87 5.02 -19.15
N ASP A 478 12.98 5.41 -20.42
CA ASP A 478 13.02 4.51 -21.58
C ASP A 478 14.42 3.88 -21.73
N GLY A 479 15.01 3.45 -20.61
CA GLY A 479 16.37 2.94 -20.55
C GLY A 479 17.06 3.15 -19.19
N PRO A 480 18.33 2.71 -19.06
CA PRO A 480 19.13 2.94 -17.85
C PRO A 480 19.24 4.43 -17.51
N VAL A 481 19.03 4.80 -16.24
CA VAL A 481 19.27 6.16 -15.76
C VAL A 481 20.64 6.23 -15.08
N GLU A 482 21.52 7.11 -15.58
CA GLU A 482 22.78 7.42 -14.93
C GLU A 482 22.54 8.38 -13.76
N TYR A 483 23.00 8.00 -12.57
CA TYR A 483 23.12 8.86 -11.40
C TYR A 483 24.54 9.40 -11.36
N ARG A 484 24.69 10.67 -11.00
CA ARG A 484 25.99 11.33 -10.83
C ARG A 484 26.10 11.85 -9.40
N PHE A 485 27.03 11.30 -8.64
CA PHE A 485 27.49 11.81 -7.36
C PHE A 485 28.85 12.47 -7.55
N TRP A 486 29.21 13.42 -6.70
CA TRP A 486 30.54 14.02 -6.74
C TRP A 486 31.17 13.97 -5.34
N LEU A 487 32.35 13.36 -5.27
CA LEU A 487 33.22 13.37 -4.10
C LEU A 487 34.18 14.55 -4.24
N ALA A 488 34.22 15.44 -3.25
CA ALA A 488 35.14 16.57 -3.23
C ALA A 488 36.21 16.35 -2.15
N GLU A 489 37.46 16.24 -2.56
CA GLU A 489 38.59 16.18 -1.65
C GLU A 489 39.27 17.55 -1.56
N LEU A 490 39.31 18.12 -0.35
CA LEU A 490 40.04 19.36 -0.09
C LEU A 490 41.43 19.06 0.49
N ALA A 491 42.47 19.54 -0.17
CA ALA A 491 43.84 19.55 0.30
C ALA A 491 44.28 21.00 0.53
N ALA A 492 44.36 21.41 1.80
CA ALA A 492 45.01 22.67 2.18
C ALA A 492 46.53 22.43 2.29
N PRO A 493 47.39 23.41 1.96
CA PRO A 493 48.79 23.37 2.38
C PRO A 493 48.83 23.31 3.91
N LYS A 494 49.73 22.50 4.45
CA LYS A 494 49.89 22.26 5.89
C LYS A 494 49.90 23.54 6.74
#